data_AF-A0A524HCE7-F1
#
_entry.id   AF-A0A524HCE7-F1
#
_cell.length_a   1.000
_cell.length_b   1.000
_cell.length_c   1.000
_cell.angle_alpha   90.00
_cell.angle_beta   90.00
_cell.angle_gamma   90.00
#
_symmetry.space_group_name_H-M   'P 1'
#
loop_
_entity.id
_entity.type
_entity.pdbx_description
1 polymer ?
#
loop_
_entity_poly.entity_id
_entity_poly.type
_entity_poly.pdbx_seq_one_letter_code
_entity_poly.pdbx_strand_id
1 'polypeptide(L)'
;MNNDGRLDLAGSNLFEGINVWIGTSTLKWNYWYHPSSTNIYKAIDVYDFTLNGTLDLAGASTVHGLAMWDNLTPGLFQEYYALDPDQIDFGRVAIGNCAHVNFDLTNATVGDTLRNVVISTTNEALTVSAVAKDVGPLDLLPGETITLQVTYCPVLPIAENEVVIIHSTHSVTHLRVTGEGVDFIEPVWSIDLDVANALGGEGNSQTLSFGAAIGATDGLDIQSGELGLPPTPPSNVFDARFRITGTEGSLINVHDYYNITDSFTFQWQPGDGGYPVTVSWDPNLLPAGTFLIGLTVETALDMSLATEYVVAAGPDELTIWSTILSSHTYYLHDSWQLTSRPIATGNDSLVVLFPEATSAFRFDGNYQQTGLLATGRGYWLDMAVADTVVHTGDQVRRIELSLPAGWSLIGAPYDTFPVADIAQTPPGVIQSVYGFTVAYYLAADLLPGQGFWVDMQQAGTITIDMDALKSAPGAGVVAAAASAAWELPLSIAPAGADPGAILQLSCGAADGAALGL
;
A
#
# COMPACT_ATOMS: atom_id res chain seq x y z
N MET A 1 12.41 26.56 44.76
CA MET A 1 13.40 26.01 45.70
C MET A 1 13.16 26.58 47.10
N ASN A 2 12.76 25.75 48.04
CA ASN A 2 12.53 26.04 49.46
C ASN A 2 13.55 25.28 50.32
N ASN A 3 14.84 25.58 50.15
CA ASN A 3 15.92 25.38 51.12
C ASN A 3 16.04 24.05 51.92
N ASP A 4 15.52 22.94 51.41
CA ASP A 4 15.68 21.59 51.98
C ASP A 4 16.51 20.65 51.08
N GLY A 5 17.11 21.19 50.02
CA GLY A 5 17.96 20.42 49.11
C GLY A 5 17.17 19.51 48.16
N ARG A 6 15.85 19.68 48.05
CA ARG A 6 15.05 19.12 46.96
C ARG A 6 14.34 20.25 46.22
N LEU A 7 14.05 20.03 44.93
CA LEU A 7 13.17 20.91 44.18
C LEU A 7 11.76 20.33 44.21
N ASP A 8 10.89 20.92 45.03
CA ASP A 8 9.45 20.71 44.96
C ASP A 8 8.89 21.36 43.69
N LEU A 9 8.15 20.58 42.88
CA LEU A 9 7.34 21.09 41.77
C LEU A 9 5.91 21.31 42.26
N ALA A 10 5.59 22.53 42.70
CA ALA A 10 4.20 22.94 42.88
C ALA A 10 3.63 23.37 41.51
N GLY A 11 2.64 22.62 41.03
CA GLY A 11 2.00 22.90 39.76
C GLY A 11 1.18 24.20 39.77
N SER A 12 1.23 24.91 38.66
CA SER A 12 0.08 25.72 38.23
C SER A 12 -0.04 25.59 36.72
N ASN A 13 -1.12 24.89 36.32
CA ASN A 13 -1.75 24.83 35.01
C ASN A 13 -0.97 25.46 33.85
N LEU A 14 -0.19 24.64 33.15
CA LEU A 14 0.09 24.88 31.74
C LEU A 14 -0.85 23.96 30.95
N PHE A 15 -1.89 24.56 30.40
CA PHE A 15 -2.93 23.89 29.60
C PHE A 15 -2.43 23.44 28.22
N GLU A 16 -1.14 23.60 27.90
CA GLU A 16 -0.61 23.37 26.54
C GLU A 16 0.75 22.62 26.50
N GLY A 17 1.09 21.85 27.55
CA GLY A 17 2.22 20.90 27.50
C GLY A 17 3.61 21.53 27.30
N ILE A 18 4.64 20.67 27.26
CA ILE A 18 6.03 21.02 26.94
C ILE A 18 6.33 20.41 25.56
N ASN A 19 6.70 21.24 24.58
CA ASN A 19 7.05 20.78 23.24
C ASN A 19 8.54 20.40 23.16
N VAL A 20 8.86 19.22 22.62
CA VAL A 20 10.22 18.71 22.40
C VAL A 20 10.46 18.56 20.90
N TRP A 21 11.62 19.00 20.42
CA TRP A 21 12.03 18.89 19.02
C TRP A 21 13.31 18.07 18.95
N ILE A 22 13.36 17.08 18.06
CA ILE A 22 14.54 16.24 17.82
C ILE A 22 14.94 16.42 16.36
N GLY A 23 16.20 16.77 16.12
CA GLY A 23 16.76 16.96 14.79
C GLY A 23 17.84 15.92 14.50
N THR A 24 17.93 15.49 13.24
CA THR A 24 19.10 14.78 12.70
C THR A 24 19.94 15.76 11.87
N SER A 25 21.18 15.38 11.54
CA SER A 25 22.27 16.25 11.05
C SER A 25 22.05 16.98 9.70
N THR A 26 20.84 16.99 9.14
CA THR A 26 20.52 17.55 7.81
C THR A 26 19.50 18.70 7.81
N LEU A 27 19.41 19.49 8.90
CA LEU A 27 18.56 20.70 8.98
C LEU A 27 17.04 20.45 8.80
N LYS A 28 16.56 19.22 8.97
CA LYS A 28 15.13 18.91 9.09
C LYS A 28 14.73 18.94 10.57
N TRP A 29 13.81 19.82 10.93
CA TRP A 29 13.20 19.88 12.25
C TRP A 29 11.84 19.19 12.20
N ASN A 30 11.68 18.09 12.93
CA ASN A 30 10.38 17.43 13.06
C ASN A 30 9.66 17.97 14.30
N TYR A 31 8.45 18.49 14.11
CA TYR A 31 7.56 18.85 15.23
C TYR A 31 6.97 17.57 15.81
N TRP A 32 7.31 17.26 17.06
CA TRP A 32 6.68 16.15 17.76
C TRP A 32 5.43 16.66 18.49
N TYR A 33 4.26 16.46 17.87
CA TYR A 33 2.95 16.66 18.50
C TYR A 33 2.34 15.31 18.83
N HIS A 34 1.98 15.12 20.09
CA HIS A 34 1.24 13.95 20.55
C HIS A 34 -0.22 14.37 20.81
N PRO A 35 -1.23 13.93 20.03
CA PRO A 35 -2.60 14.43 20.18
C PRO A 35 -3.38 13.92 21.41
N SER A 36 -2.84 12.97 22.19
CA SER A 36 -3.69 12.29 23.19
C SER A 36 -2.98 11.74 24.44
N SER A 37 -2.00 12.43 25.01
CA SER A 37 -1.46 12.04 26.33
C SER A 37 -1.70 13.13 27.38
N THR A 38 -2.68 12.88 28.24
CA THR A 38 -2.88 13.62 29.50
C THR A 38 -1.88 13.23 30.59
N ASN A 39 -0.77 12.55 30.23
CA ASN A 39 0.24 12.12 31.18
C ASN A 39 1.54 12.91 30.98
N ILE A 40 1.74 13.83 31.91
CA ILE A 40 2.91 14.70 32.06
C ILE A 40 4.15 13.81 32.29
N TYR A 41 5.04 13.71 31.30
CA TYR A 41 6.37 13.09 31.49
C TYR A 41 7.18 13.91 32.49
N LYS A 42 7.70 13.24 33.53
CA LYS A 42 8.28 13.88 34.73
C LYS A 42 9.82 13.86 34.84
N ALA A 43 10.56 13.39 33.83
CA ALA A 43 12.03 13.47 33.86
C ALA A 43 12.67 13.27 32.46
N ILE A 44 13.71 14.05 32.17
CA ILE A 44 14.73 13.83 31.12
C ILE A 44 16.07 13.83 31.87
N ASP A 45 16.84 12.75 31.77
CA ASP A 45 18.21 12.68 32.32
C ASP A 45 19.25 13.04 31.24
N VAL A 46 20.22 13.90 31.57
CA VAL A 46 21.33 14.30 30.69
C VAL A 46 22.66 14.05 31.42
N TYR A 47 23.59 13.32 30.79
CA TYR A 47 24.91 12.97 31.35
C TYR A 47 26.01 14.02 31.04
N ASP A 48 27.01 14.10 31.94
CA ASP A 48 28.17 15.03 31.96
C ASP A 48 29.29 14.61 30.99
N PHE A 49 29.69 15.49 30.06
CA PHE A 49 30.68 15.21 29.00
C PHE A 49 32.08 15.80 29.25
N THR A 50 32.36 16.47 30.38
CA THR A 50 33.70 17.05 30.65
C THR A 50 34.51 16.33 31.72
N LEU A 51 33.98 15.29 32.35
CA LEU A 51 34.67 14.46 33.37
C LEU A 51 35.31 15.27 34.52
N ASN A 52 34.74 16.43 34.84
CA ASN A 52 35.11 17.22 36.03
C ASN A 52 34.01 17.24 37.10
N GLY A 53 32.84 16.61 36.85
CA GLY A 53 31.82 16.36 37.87
C GLY A 53 30.95 17.57 38.21
N THR A 54 30.91 18.60 37.35
CA THR A 54 29.95 19.71 37.48
C THR A 54 29.35 20.09 36.14
N LEU A 55 28.02 20.15 36.10
CA LEU A 55 27.21 20.65 34.98
C LEU A 55 27.29 22.18 34.92
N ASP A 56 28.03 22.71 33.94
CA ASP A 56 28.15 24.15 33.71
C ASP A 56 27.06 24.66 32.76
N LEU A 57 26.08 25.39 33.30
CA LEU A 57 25.14 26.21 32.52
C LEU A 57 25.21 27.67 33.01
N ALA A 58 25.78 28.54 32.19
CA ALA A 58 25.78 29.99 32.43
C ALA A 58 24.85 30.70 31.43
N GLY A 59 23.82 31.37 31.94
CA GLY A 59 22.85 32.19 31.19
C GLY A 59 23.48 33.45 30.57
N ALA A 60 22.75 34.32 29.85
CA ALA A 60 21.36 34.68 30.06
C ALA A 60 20.82 35.57 28.92
N SER A 61 19.52 35.83 29.07
CA SER A 61 18.67 36.85 28.47
C SER A 61 18.39 36.70 26.97
N THR A 62 17.17 36.23 26.74
CA THR A 62 16.37 36.36 25.53
C THR A 62 16.86 35.60 24.29
N VAL A 63 16.01 34.64 23.92
CA VAL A 63 15.91 33.96 22.62
C VAL A 63 16.87 32.79 22.40
N HIS A 64 16.30 31.60 22.65
CA HIS A 64 16.39 30.38 21.84
C HIS A 64 17.75 30.03 21.20
N GLY A 65 18.61 29.40 22.00
CA GLY A 65 19.39 28.21 21.64
C GLY A 65 20.19 28.21 20.34
N LEU A 66 21.43 28.70 20.43
CA LEU A 66 22.57 28.28 19.61
C LEU A 66 22.90 26.79 19.88
N ALA A 67 23.16 26.01 18.82
CA ALA A 67 23.91 24.76 18.92
C ALA A 67 25.33 25.00 18.38
N MET A 68 26.35 24.59 19.15
CA MET A 68 27.76 24.62 18.74
C MET A 68 28.13 23.30 18.07
N TRP A 69 28.79 23.41 16.93
CA TRP A 69 29.31 22.33 16.10
C TRP A 69 30.72 21.94 16.57
N ASP A 70 30.91 20.67 16.91
CA ASP A 70 32.21 20.02 17.03
C ASP A 70 32.58 19.49 15.63
N ASN A 71 33.78 19.85 15.15
CA ASN A 71 34.27 19.50 13.82
C ASN A 71 35.38 18.44 13.91
N LEU A 72 35.13 17.32 14.60
CA LEU A 72 36.09 16.21 14.72
C LEU A 72 35.78 15.10 13.69
N THR A 73 36.61 15.05 12.64
CA THR A 73 36.87 13.93 11.70
C THR A 73 35.66 13.29 10.98
N PRO A 74 35.55 13.41 9.65
CA PRO A 74 34.63 12.60 8.85
C PRO A 74 35.03 11.12 8.96
N GLY A 75 34.17 10.29 9.57
CA GLY A 75 34.40 8.84 9.64
C GLY A 75 33.90 8.08 10.87
N LEU A 76 33.12 8.68 11.78
CA LEU A 76 32.73 8.03 13.05
C LEU A 76 31.21 7.93 13.31
N PHE A 77 30.37 7.92 12.27
CA PHE A 77 29.01 7.39 12.40
C PHE A 77 29.00 5.98 11.78
N GLN A 78 29.02 4.96 12.63
CA GLN A 78 28.81 3.59 12.20
C GLN A 78 27.31 3.33 12.18
N GLU A 79 26.73 3.23 10.99
CA GLU A 79 25.38 2.67 10.84
C GLU A 79 25.46 1.18 11.15
N TYR A 80 24.70 0.75 12.17
CA TYR A 80 24.69 -0.65 12.58
C TYR A 80 23.74 -1.47 11.71
N TYR A 81 22.62 -0.89 11.28
CA TYR A 81 21.60 -1.55 10.48
C TYR A 81 21.35 -0.80 9.18
N ALA A 82 21.13 -1.54 8.09
CA ALA A 82 20.47 -1.03 6.90
C ALA A 82 19.13 -1.76 6.74
N LEU A 83 18.08 -1.00 6.41
CA LEU A 83 16.71 -1.47 6.20
C LEU A 83 16.32 -1.23 4.75
N ASP A 84 15.71 -2.23 4.10
CA ASP A 84 15.19 -2.09 2.75
C ASP A 84 13.84 -2.82 2.58
N PRO A 85 12.70 -2.12 2.45
CA PRO A 85 12.58 -0.66 2.51
C PRO A 85 12.80 -0.12 3.94
N ASP A 86 13.18 1.15 4.06
CA ASP A 86 13.37 1.84 5.36
C ASP A 86 12.06 2.35 5.99
N GLN A 87 10.96 2.25 5.23
CA GLN A 87 9.60 2.56 5.65
C GLN A 87 8.59 1.74 4.82
N ILE A 88 7.47 1.37 5.44
CA ILE A 88 6.40 0.58 4.82
C ILE A 88 5.09 1.36 4.95
N ASP A 89 4.38 1.53 3.84
CA ASP A 89 3.00 2.03 3.84
C ASP A 89 2.07 0.98 3.26
N PHE A 90 1.15 0.47 4.09
CA PHE A 90 0.14 -0.50 3.68
C PHE A 90 -1.06 0.13 2.98
N GLY A 91 -1.15 1.47 2.94
CA GLY A 91 -2.32 2.16 2.42
C GLY A 91 -3.58 1.80 3.21
N ARG A 92 -4.71 1.65 2.51
CA ARG A 92 -5.99 1.27 3.14
C ARG A 92 -6.12 -0.25 3.13
N VAL A 93 -6.21 -0.86 4.31
CA VAL A 93 -6.41 -2.29 4.50
C VAL A 93 -7.69 -2.50 5.27
N ALA A 94 -8.56 -3.37 4.76
CA ALA A 94 -9.86 -3.52 5.36
C ALA A 94 -9.84 -4.47 6.57
N ILE A 95 -10.68 -4.19 7.57
CA ILE A 95 -10.66 -4.90 8.85
C ILE A 95 -10.97 -6.38 8.65
N GLY A 96 -10.10 -7.25 9.18
CA GLY A 96 -10.19 -8.71 9.03
C GLY A 96 -9.39 -9.26 7.85
N ASN A 97 -8.88 -8.40 6.97
CA ASN A 97 -7.85 -8.76 6.01
C ASN A 97 -6.46 -8.40 6.56
N CYS A 98 -5.43 -8.98 5.96
CA CYS A 98 -4.05 -8.71 6.29
C CYS A 98 -3.27 -8.37 5.02
N ALA A 99 -2.56 -7.25 5.02
CA ALA A 99 -1.53 -6.95 4.04
C ALA A 99 -0.16 -7.33 4.61
N HIS A 100 0.80 -7.66 3.74
CA HIS A 100 2.15 -8.02 4.18
C HIS A 100 3.19 -7.45 3.23
N VAL A 101 4.31 -7.00 3.80
CA VAL A 101 5.45 -6.45 3.08
C VAL A 101 6.71 -7.05 3.67
N ASN A 102 7.61 -7.53 2.81
CA ASN A 102 8.91 -8.01 3.23
C ASN A 102 9.88 -6.83 3.34
N PHE A 103 10.80 -6.91 4.30
CA PHE A 103 11.94 -6.00 4.39
C PHE A 103 13.21 -6.76 4.72
N ASP A 104 14.32 -6.28 4.18
CA ASP A 104 15.65 -6.78 4.45
C ASP A 104 16.28 -6.00 5.61
N LEU A 105 16.81 -6.73 6.58
CA LEU A 105 17.60 -6.22 7.70
C LEU A 105 19.04 -6.67 7.52
N THR A 106 19.93 -5.72 7.20
CA THR A 106 21.36 -5.98 7.02
C THR A 106 22.16 -5.44 8.20
N ASN A 107 23.11 -6.24 8.69
CA ASN A 107 24.17 -5.72 9.55
C ASN A 107 25.14 -4.86 8.70
N ALA A 108 25.00 -3.55 8.79
CA ALA A 108 25.77 -2.57 8.01
C ALA A 108 27.19 -2.31 8.57
N THR A 109 27.57 -2.98 9.65
CA THR A 109 28.92 -2.83 10.21
C THR A 109 29.98 -3.50 9.33
N VAL A 110 31.21 -2.97 9.38
CA VAL A 110 32.34 -3.45 8.56
C VAL A 110 33.06 -4.65 9.21
N GLY A 111 32.81 -4.92 10.50
CA GLY A 111 33.53 -5.98 11.22
C GLY A 111 32.90 -6.46 12.53
N ASP A 112 31.78 -5.87 12.97
CA ASP A 112 31.16 -6.22 14.25
C ASP A 112 29.98 -7.18 14.05
N THR A 113 29.98 -8.30 14.77
CA THR A 113 28.78 -9.14 14.83
C THR A 113 27.74 -8.47 15.73
N LEU A 114 26.56 -8.16 15.18
CA LEU A 114 25.44 -7.68 15.98
C LEU A 114 24.82 -8.86 16.71
N ARG A 115 24.93 -8.86 18.03
CA ARG A 115 24.42 -9.94 18.89
C ARG A 115 23.12 -9.58 19.57
N ASN A 116 22.31 -10.60 19.83
CA ASN A 116 20.98 -10.46 20.44
C ASN A 116 20.09 -9.47 19.70
N VAL A 117 20.11 -9.52 18.37
CA VAL A 117 19.19 -8.73 17.54
C VAL A 117 17.78 -9.27 17.78
N VAL A 118 16.91 -8.40 18.28
CA VAL A 118 15.49 -8.66 18.49
C VAL A 118 14.70 -7.62 17.73
N ILE A 119 13.77 -8.11 16.93
CA ILE A 119 12.83 -7.30 16.16
C ILE A 119 11.45 -7.47 16.80
N SER A 120 10.76 -6.39 17.09
CA SER A 120 9.48 -6.46 17.80
C SER A 120 8.55 -5.31 17.47
N THR A 121 7.25 -5.57 17.55
CA THR A 121 6.20 -4.54 17.54
C THR A 121 5.30 -4.69 18.76
N THR A 122 4.83 -3.57 19.29
CA THR A 122 3.81 -3.53 20.36
C THR A 122 2.40 -3.34 19.82
N ASN A 123 2.26 -3.00 18.54
CA ASN A 123 0.97 -2.77 17.91
C ASN A 123 0.23 -4.11 17.71
N GLU A 124 -1.06 -4.13 18.03
CA GLU A 124 -1.90 -5.32 17.89
C GLU A 124 -2.26 -5.65 16.45
N ALA A 125 -2.27 -4.67 15.55
CA ALA A 125 -2.51 -4.86 14.15
C ALA A 125 -1.24 -5.29 13.38
N LEU A 126 -0.07 -5.29 14.00
CA LEU A 126 1.20 -5.63 13.34
C LEU A 126 1.81 -6.94 13.85
N THR A 127 2.42 -7.70 12.93
CA THR A 127 3.37 -8.77 13.24
C THR A 127 4.63 -8.61 12.39
N VAL A 128 5.79 -9.12 12.84
CA VAL A 128 7.09 -9.00 12.14
C VAL A 128 7.57 -10.35 11.57
N SER A 129 6.79 -11.39 11.84
CA SER A 129 6.81 -12.66 11.15
C SER A 129 5.35 -13.05 10.93
N ALA A 130 5.08 -13.98 9.99
CA ALA A 130 3.73 -14.37 9.56
C ALA A 130 2.71 -14.59 10.71
N VAL A 131 3.18 -14.93 11.93
CA VAL A 131 2.34 -15.05 13.12
C VAL A 131 2.92 -14.46 14.42
N ALA A 132 4.13 -13.87 14.40
CA ALA A 132 4.82 -13.46 15.64
C ALA A 132 5.05 -11.95 15.72
N LYS A 133 4.79 -11.37 16.90
CA LYS A 133 5.05 -9.95 17.20
C LYS A 133 6.53 -9.66 17.41
N ASP A 134 7.34 -10.69 17.61
CA ASP A 134 8.76 -10.62 17.86
C ASP A 134 9.54 -11.71 17.10
N VAL A 135 10.77 -11.38 16.72
CA VAL A 135 11.74 -12.27 16.07
C VAL A 135 13.10 -12.10 16.75
N GLY A 136 13.72 -13.22 17.11
CA GLY A 136 15.04 -13.28 17.75
C GLY A 136 15.04 -13.94 19.12
N PRO A 137 16.14 -13.84 19.87
CA PRO A 137 17.39 -13.15 19.52
C PRO A 137 18.14 -13.80 18.36
N LEU A 138 18.74 -12.99 17.50
CA LEU A 138 19.59 -13.39 16.38
C LEU A 138 21.01 -12.83 16.53
N ASP A 139 21.99 -13.50 15.95
CA ASP A 139 23.34 -12.97 15.75
C ASP A 139 23.53 -12.71 14.26
N LEU A 140 23.80 -11.46 13.86
CA LEU A 140 24.05 -11.08 12.46
C LEU A 140 25.53 -10.78 12.27
N LEU A 141 26.19 -11.51 11.37
CA LEU A 141 27.56 -11.26 10.96
C LEU A 141 27.67 -9.96 10.13
N PRO A 142 28.84 -9.32 10.07
CA PRO A 142 29.06 -8.14 9.22
C PRO A 142 28.64 -8.39 7.77
N GLY A 143 27.75 -7.55 7.23
CA GLY A 143 27.20 -7.69 5.88
C GLY A 143 26.16 -8.79 5.69
N GLU A 144 25.77 -9.51 6.76
CA GLU A 144 24.68 -10.50 6.70
C GLU A 144 23.32 -9.79 6.63
N THR A 145 22.48 -10.25 5.69
CA THR A 145 21.10 -9.78 5.48
C THR A 145 20.13 -10.90 5.82
N ILE A 146 19.08 -10.56 6.56
CA ILE A 146 17.91 -11.42 6.74
C ILE A 146 16.68 -10.72 6.17
N THR A 147 15.81 -11.48 5.51
CA THR A 147 14.51 -11.00 5.03
C THR A 147 13.44 -11.36 6.06
N LEU A 148 12.71 -10.35 6.53
CA LEU A 148 11.59 -10.47 7.46
C LEU A 148 10.30 -9.96 6.81
N GLN A 149 9.15 -10.30 7.38
CA GLN A 149 7.85 -9.90 6.85
C GLN A 149 7.06 -9.14 7.90
N VAL A 150 6.76 -7.86 7.65
CA VAL A 150 5.77 -7.14 8.43
C VAL A 150 4.39 -7.45 7.87
N THR A 151 3.46 -7.87 8.72
CA THR A 151 2.05 -8.05 8.37
C THR A 151 1.22 -7.01 9.11
N TYR A 152 0.32 -6.35 8.39
CA TYR A 152 -0.67 -5.43 8.92
C TYR A 152 -2.08 -6.00 8.76
N CYS A 153 -2.69 -6.36 9.90
CA CYS A 153 -4.04 -6.87 10.03
C CYS A 153 -4.86 -5.89 10.89
N PRO A 154 -5.40 -4.79 10.31
CA PRO A 154 -6.17 -3.84 11.08
C PRO A 154 -7.37 -4.50 11.75
N VAL A 155 -7.55 -4.17 13.03
CA VAL A 155 -8.71 -4.59 13.84
C VAL A 155 -9.68 -3.44 14.11
N LEU A 156 -9.28 -2.21 13.78
CA LEU A 156 -10.05 -0.99 13.96
C LEU A 156 -9.93 -0.10 12.71
N PRO A 157 -10.95 0.72 12.41
CA PRO A 157 -10.98 1.56 11.22
C PRO A 157 -10.23 2.87 11.46
N ILE A 158 -8.93 2.79 11.74
CA ILE A 158 -8.09 3.93 12.10
C ILE A 158 -6.79 3.92 11.30
N ALA A 159 -6.26 5.12 11.06
CA ALA A 159 -4.90 5.30 10.58
C ALA A 159 -3.90 4.96 11.68
N GLU A 160 -2.96 4.10 11.36
CA GLU A 160 -1.82 3.72 12.18
C GLU A 160 -0.54 4.33 11.61
N ASN A 161 0.31 4.80 12.53
CA ASN A 161 1.64 5.31 12.23
C ASN A 161 2.53 4.89 13.38
N GLU A 162 3.15 3.73 13.20
CA GLU A 162 3.85 3.00 14.25
C GLU A 162 5.28 2.64 13.81
N VAL A 163 6.04 2.09 14.74
CA VAL A 163 7.40 1.63 14.46
C VAL A 163 7.59 0.17 14.86
N VAL A 164 8.19 -0.61 13.98
CA VAL A 164 8.79 -1.89 14.33
C VAL A 164 10.18 -1.59 14.92
N ILE A 165 10.40 -2.01 16.16
CA ILE A 165 11.64 -1.76 16.90
C ILE A 165 12.62 -2.89 16.60
N ILE A 166 13.83 -2.53 16.18
CA ILE A 166 14.93 -3.47 15.97
C ILE A 166 16.03 -3.08 16.93
N HIS A 167 16.38 -3.93 17.87
CA HIS A 167 17.40 -3.64 18.86
C HIS A 167 18.42 -4.77 18.98
N SER A 168 19.66 -4.42 19.30
CA SER A 168 20.71 -5.34 19.73
C SER A 168 21.37 -4.84 21.01
N THR A 169 22.41 -5.53 21.45
CA THR A 169 23.31 -5.01 22.50
C THR A 169 24.05 -3.74 22.10
N HIS A 170 24.11 -3.40 20.80
CA HIS A 170 24.94 -2.30 20.29
C HIS A 170 24.12 -1.08 19.88
N SER A 171 22.93 -1.28 19.30
CA SER A 171 22.13 -0.18 18.74
C SER A 171 20.65 -0.53 18.67
N VAL A 172 19.82 0.51 18.56
CA VAL A 172 18.38 0.44 18.28
C VAL A 172 18.10 1.20 16.99
N THR A 173 17.33 0.60 16.09
CA THR A 173 16.76 1.25 14.92
C THR A 173 15.26 1.00 14.85
N HIS A 174 14.56 1.79 14.03
CA HIS A 174 13.11 1.74 13.87
C HIS A 174 12.76 1.65 12.40
N LEU A 175 11.93 0.68 12.04
CA LEU A 175 11.26 0.62 10.74
C LEU A 175 9.91 1.31 10.88
N ARG A 176 9.69 2.38 10.10
CA ARG A 176 8.40 3.09 10.11
C ARG A 176 7.36 2.30 9.36
N VAL A 177 6.17 2.14 9.95
CA VAL A 177 5.05 1.43 9.35
C VAL A 177 3.79 2.28 9.43
N THR A 178 3.15 2.54 8.28
CA THR A 178 1.86 3.22 8.18
C THR A 178 0.82 2.32 7.51
N GLY A 179 -0.45 2.57 7.82
CA GLY A 179 -1.60 1.92 7.19
C GLY A 179 -2.89 2.45 7.77
N GLU A 180 -4.00 2.32 7.06
CA GLU A 180 -5.34 2.70 7.52
C GLU A 180 -6.27 1.50 7.50
N GLY A 181 -6.75 1.11 8.67
CA GLY A 181 -7.84 0.16 8.78
C GLY A 181 -9.14 0.77 8.25
N VAL A 182 -9.91 0.04 7.44
CA VAL A 182 -11.21 0.50 6.95
C VAL A 182 -12.31 -0.54 7.13
N ASP A 183 -13.49 -0.08 7.57
CA ASP A 183 -14.71 -0.91 7.67
C ASP A 183 -15.35 -1.18 6.30
N PHE A 184 -15.06 -0.31 5.33
CA PHE A 184 -15.64 -0.35 4.00
C PHE A 184 -14.61 0.12 2.97
N ILE A 185 -14.46 -0.65 1.90
CA ILE A 185 -13.72 -0.28 0.70
C ILE A 185 -14.74 0.29 -0.28
N GLU A 186 -14.74 1.62 -0.45
CA GLU A 186 -15.57 2.25 -1.46
C GLU A 186 -15.09 1.84 -2.86
N PRO A 187 -15.98 1.38 -3.76
CA PRO A 187 -15.63 1.16 -5.15
C PRO A 187 -15.11 2.45 -5.79
N VAL A 188 -14.03 2.34 -6.57
CA VAL A 188 -13.53 3.47 -7.39
C VAL A 188 -14.58 3.86 -8.42
N TRP A 189 -15.31 2.88 -8.92
CA TRP A 189 -16.51 3.06 -9.73
C TRP A 189 -17.46 1.87 -9.48
N SER A 190 -18.77 2.12 -9.64
CA SER A 190 -19.79 1.09 -9.59
C SER A 190 -20.99 1.47 -10.47
N ILE A 191 -21.62 0.46 -11.06
CA ILE A 191 -22.76 0.58 -11.98
C ILE A 191 -23.87 -0.34 -11.49
N ASP A 192 -25.07 0.20 -11.40
CA ASP A 192 -26.28 -0.55 -11.09
C ASP A 192 -26.92 -1.09 -12.39
N LEU A 193 -27.29 -2.36 -12.34
CA LEU A 193 -28.11 -3.08 -13.30
C LEU A 193 -29.46 -3.35 -12.66
N ASP A 194 -30.55 -2.85 -13.26
CA ASP A 194 -31.89 -3.26 -12.87
C ASP A 194 -32.35 -4.42 -13.75
N VAL A 195 -32.52 -5.60 -13.14
CA VAL A 195 -32.99 -6.83 -13.80
C VAL A 195 -34.46 -7.02 -13.44
N ALA A 196 -35.34 -7.01 -14.43
CA ALA A 196 -36.78 -7.14 -14.23
C ALA A 196 -37.41 -8.17 -15.18
N ASN A 197 -38.31 -9.00 -14.66
CA ASN A 197 -39.13 -9.88 -15.49
C ASN A 197 -40.25 -9.10 -16.22
N ALA A 198 -41.13 -9.80 -16.95
CA ALA A 198 -42.17 -9.15 -17.75
C ALA A 198 -43.21 -8.34 -16.95
N LEU A 199 -43.38 -8.62 -15.66
CA LEU A 199 -44.29 -7.87 -14.79
C LEU A 199 -43.62 -6.62 -14.22
N GLY A 200 -42.33 -6.71 -13.87
CA GLY A 200 -41.56 -5.66 -13.22
C GLY A 200 -42.09 -5.23 -11.84
N GLY A 201 -41.36 -4.36 -11.17
CA GLY A 201 -41.72 -3.82 -9.86
C GLY A 201 -41.44 -4.78 -8.69
N GLU A 202 -41.99 -4.47 -7.52
CA GLU A 202 -41.67 -5.17 -6.26
C GLU A 202 -41.90 -6.69 -6.36
N GLY A 203 -40.88 -7.46 -6.01
CA GLY A 203 -40.89 -8.94 -6.11
C GLY A 203 -40.73 -9.50 -7.52
N ASN A 204 -40.51 -8.65 -8.52
CA ASN A 204 -40.36 -9.00 -9.94
C ASN A 204 -39.17 -8.29 -10.61
N SER A 205 -38.42 -7.49 -9.84
CA SER A 205 -37.17 -6.87 -10.24
C SER A 205 -36.15 -6.91 -9.10
N GLN A 206 -34.87 -6.79 -9.47
CA GLN A 206 -33.74 -6.78 -8.55
C GLN A 206 -32.60 -5.98 -9.14
N THR A 207 -32.04 -5.10 -8.31
CA THR A 207 -30.83 -4.33 -8.65
C THR A 207 -29.60 -5.13 -8.28
N LEU A 208 -28.67 -5.24 -9.24
CA LEU A 208 -27.34 -5.79 -9.07
C LEU A 208 -26.32 -4.67 -9.30
N SER A 209 -25.25 -4.62 -8.51
CA SER A 209 -24.19 -3.61 -8.70
C SER A 209 -22.87 -4.28 -9.04
N PHE A 210 -22.22 -3.85 -10.10
CA PHE A 210 -20.83 -4.28 -10.38
C PHE A 210 -19.89 -3.10 -10.34
N GLY A 211 -18.60 -3.35 -10.12
CA GLY A 211 -17.65 -2.27 -9.92
C GLY A 211 -16.21 -2.76 -9.86
N ALA A 212 -15.33 -1.82 -9.54
CA ALA A 212 -13.98 -2.18 -9.15
C ALA A 212 -13.49 -1.30 -8.00
N ALA A 213 -12.72 -1.92 -7.10
CA ALA A 213 -12.16 -1.27 -5.93
C ALA A 213 -10.68 -1.64 -5.78
N ILE A 214 -9.90 -0.74 -5.21
CA ILE A 214 -8.49 -1.02 -4.93
C ILE A 214 -8.42 -2.07 -3.82
N GLY A 215 -7.80 -3.22 -4.12
CA GLY A 215 -7.62 -4.31 -3.16
C GLY A 215 -8.78 -5.31 -3.08
N ALA A 216 -9.80 -5.17 -3.94
CA ALA A 216 -10.81 -6.21 -4.14
C ALA A 216 -10.21 -7.43 -4.85
N THR A 217 -10.90 -8.56 -4.76
CA THR A 217 -10.51 -9.86 -5.29
C THR A 217 -11.56 -10.41 -6.25
N ASP A 218 -11.28 -11.54 -6.92
CA ASP A 218 -12.30 -12.25 -7.72
C ASP A 218 -13.25 -13.09 -6.82
N GLY A 219 -13.05 -13.04 -5.50
CA GLY A 219 -13.84 -13.73 -4.48
C GLY A 219 -14.91 -12.83 -3.87
N LEU A 220 -15.53 -13.29 -2.77
CA LEU A 220 -16.51 -12.47 -2.05
C LEU A 220 -15.81 -11.46 -1.12
N ASP A 221 -15.98 -10.17 -1.40
CA ASP A 221 -15.38 -9.07 -0.66
C ASP A 221 -16.40 -8.36 0.23
N ILE A 222 -16.58 -8.87 1.46
CA ILE A 222 -17.56 -8.33 2.43
C ILE A 222 -17.33 -6.83 2.72
N GLN A 223 -16.07 -6.39 2.68
CA GLN A 223 -15.71 -5.00 2.95
C GLN A 223 -16.06 -4.07 1.77
N SER A 224 -16.27 -4.61 0.57
CA SER A 224 -16.82 -3.87 -0.59
C SER A 224 -18.36 -3.92 -0.62
N GLY A 225 -18.99 -4.42 0.45
CA GLY A 225 -20.44 -4.54 0.58
C GLY A 225 -21.01 -5.85 0.04
N GLU A 226 -20.18 -6.79 -0.43
CA GLU A 226 -20.66 -8.04 -0.97
C GLU A 226 -21.16 -8.99 0.12
N LEU A 227 -22.32 -9.59 -0.11
CA LEU A 227 -22.90 -10.55 0.81
C LEU A 227 -23.32 -11.79 0.04
N GLY A 228 -22.84 -12.94 0.50
CA GLY A 228 -23.27 -14.23 -0.01
C GLY A 228 -24.77 -14.41 0.19
N LEU A 229 -25.47 -14.69 -0.90
CA LEU A 229 -26.90 -14.93 -0.89
C LEU A 229 -27.23 -16.35 -0.42
N PRO A 230 -28.46 -16.58 0.09
CA PRO A 230 -28.93 -17.94 0.31
C PRO A 230 -29.10 -18.68 -1.04
N PRO A 231 -29.29 -20.02 -1.02
CA PRO A 231 -29.60 -20.78 -2.23
C PRO A 231 -30.77 -20.18 -3.02
N THR A 232 -30.77 -20.37 -4.35
CA THR A 232 -31.81 -19.87 -5.24
C THR A 232 -33.21 -20.25 -4.75
N PRO A 233 -34.15 -19.30 -4.68
CA PRO A 233 -35.50 -19.58 -4.22
C PRO A 233 -36.27 -20.50 -5.19
N PRO A 234 -37.43 -21.06 -4.79
CA PRO A 234 -38.26 -21.87 -5.68
C PRO A 234 -38.60 -21.17 -7.00
N SER A 235 -38.74 -21.94 -8.07
CA SER A 235 -38.78 -21.43 -9.46
C SER A 235 -39.88 -20.42 -9.80
N ASN A 236 -40.89 -20.28 -8.94
CA ASN A 236 -41.99 -19.33 -9.10
C ASN A 236 -41.64 -17.93 -8.54
N VAL A 237 -40.53 -17.79 -7.81
CA VAL A 237 -40.05 -16.54 -7.22
C VAL A 237 -38.98 -15.92 -8.12
N PHE A 238 -39.07 -14.61 -8.35
CA PHE A 238 -38.04 -13.88 -9.08
C PHE A 238 -36.74 -13.79 -8.26
N ASP A 239 -35.60 -13.93 -8.93
CA ASP A 239 -34.28 -13.81 -8.32
C ASP A 239 -33.26 -13.36 -9.36
N ALA A 240 -32.33 -12.48 -9.02
CA ALA A 240 -31.18 -12.17 -9.84
C ALA A 240 -29.93 -12.04 -8.96
N ARG A 241 -28.77 -12.49 -9.46
CA ARG A 241 -27.50 -12.47 -8.72
C ARG A 241 -26.28 -12.59 -9.61
N PHE A 242 -25.16 -12.02 -9.19
CA PHE A 242 -23.85 -12.31 -9.77
C PHE A 242 -23.39 -13.73 -9.42
N ARG A 243 -22.68 -14.37 -10.35
CA ARG A 243 -21.98 -15.64 -10.14
C ARG A 243 -20.57 -15.35 -9.65
N ILE A 244 -20.33 -15.57 -8.36
CA ILE A 244 -18.99 -15.53 -7.75
C ILE A 244 -18.58 -16.96 -7.42
N THR A 245 -17.40 -17.38 -7.88
CA THR A 245 -16.92 -18.76 -7.78
C THR A 245 -16.88 -19.23 -6.32
N GLY A 246 -17.47 -20.38 -6.03
CA GLY A 246 -17.49 -20.96 -4.68
C GLY A 246 -18.59 -20.41 -3.76
N THR A 247 -19.52 -19.60 -4.28
CA THR A 247 -20.65 -19.04 -3.53
C THR A 247 -22.00 -19.37 -4.20
N GLU A 248 -23.10 -19.09 -3.50
CA GLU A 248 -24.46 -19.11 -4.08
C GLU A 248 -24.79 -17.81 -4.86
N GLY A 249 -23.84 -16.89 -4.98
CA GLY A 249 -23.97 -15.59 -5.64
C GLY A 249 -24.11 -14.41 -4.69
N SER A 250 -24.08 -13.20 -5.25
CA SER A 250 -24.14 -11.91 -4.53
C SER A 250 -24.95 -10.89 -5.33
N LEU A 251 -25.46 -9.86 -4.66
CA LEU A 251 -26.07 -8.69 -5.35
C LEU A 251 -25.03 -7.71 -5.86
N ILE A 252 -23.85 -7.72 -5.25
CA ILE A 252 -22.73 -6.83 -5.57
C ILE A 252 -21.56 -7.71 -6.03
N ASN A 253 -20.88 -7.31 -7.10
CA ASN A 253 -19.65 -7.95 -7.55
C ASN A 253 -18.60 -6.90 -7.93
N VAL A 254 -17.51 -6.80 -7.17
CA VAL A 254 -16.46 -5.80 -7.24
C VAL A 254 -15.14 -6.54 -7.38
N HIS A 255 -14.40 -6.28 -8.44
CA HIS A 255 -13.07 -6.85 -8.64
C HIS A 255 -11.95 -5.80 -8.44
N ASP A 256 -10.67 -6.20 -8.53
CA ASP A 256 -9.54 -5.27 -8.38
C ASP A 256 -9.61 -4.15 -9.44
N TYR A 257 -9.58 -2.89 -8.99
CA TYR A 257 -9.54 -1.69 -9.83
C TYR A 257 -8.49 -1.72 -10.94
N TYR A 258 -7.37 -2.39 -10.68
CA TYR A 258 -6.28 -2.45 -11.64
C TYR A 258 -6.41 -3.59 -12.66
N ASN A 259 -7.40 -4.47 -12.50
CA ASN A 259 -7.78 -5.39 -13.56
C ASN A 259 -8.59 -4.63 -14.61
N ILE A 260 -7.89 -3.99 -15.54
CA ILE A 260 -8.54 -3.14 -16.54
C ILE A 260 -9.31 -3.92 -17.60
N THR A 261 -9.11 -5.24 -17.74
CA THR A 261 -9.86 -6.11 -18.64
C THR A 261 -10.54 -7.20 -17.86
N ASP A 262 -11.86 -7.16 -17.79
CA ASP A 262 -12.58 -7.95 -16.81
C ASP A 262 -13.91 -8.48 -17.33
N SER A 263 -14.50 -9.43 -16.61
CA SER A 263 -15.81 -9.97 -16.92
C SER A 263 -16.67 -10.24 -15.68
N PHE A 264 -17.91 -9.76 -15.70
CA PHE A 264 -18.91 -9.97 -14.65
C PHE A 264 -20.05 -10.83 -15.18
N THR A 265 -20.23 -12.02 -14.62
CA THR A 265 -21.33 -12.91 -15.04
C THR A 265 -22.44 -12.88 -14.01
N PHE A 266 -23.67 -12.66 -14.45
CA PHE A 266 -24.86 -12.70 -13.61
C PHE A 266 -25.93 -13.59 -14.24
N GLN A 267 -26.83 -14.06 -13.39
CA GLN A 267 -27.93 -14.94 -13.76
C GLN A 267 -29.22 -14.49 -13.09
N TRP A 268 -30.34 -14.96 -13.60
CA TRP A 268 -31.65 -14.70 -13.00
C TRP A 268 -32.56 -15.93 -13.06
N GLN A 269 -33.65 -15.86 -12.31
CA GLN A 269 -34.79 -16.75 -12.37
C GLN A 269 -36.03 -15.86 -12.55
N PRO A 270 -36.78 -15.97 -13.67
CA PRO A 270 -37.85 -15.03 -13.99
C PRO A 270 -39.07 -15.12 -13.06
N GLY A 271 -39.21 -16.23 -12.31
CA GLY A 271 -40.39 -16.49 -11.48
C GLY A 271 -41.69 -16.61 -12.29
N ASP A 272 -42.83 -16.43 -11.63
CA ASP A 272 -44.16 -16.45 -12.27
C ASP A 272 -44.37 -15.30 -13.27
N GLY A 273 -43.56 -14.23 -13.19
CA GLY A 273 -43.61 -13.12 -14.15
C GLY A 273 -43.08 -13.48 -15.53
N GLY A 274 -42.21 -14.49 -15.64
CA GLY A 274 -41.74 -15.02 -16.92
C GLY A 274 -40.96 -14.02 -17.77
N TYR A 275 -40.91 -14.28 -19.08
CA TYR A 275 -40.19 -13.47 -20.05
C TYR A 275 -41.10 -12.47 -20.78
N PRO A 276 -40.55 -11.38 -21.35
CA PRO A 276 -39.12 -11.05 -21.42
C PRO A 276 -38.53 -10.64 -20.07
N VAL A 277 -37.23 -10.92 -19.89
CA VAL A 277 -36.43 -10.31 -18.82
C VAL A 277 -35.66 -9.13 -19.43
N THR A 278 -35.73 -7.99 -18.79
CA THR A 278 -35.05 -6.75 -19.21
C THR A 278 -33.96 -6.42 -18.20
N VAL A 279 -32.75 -6.20 -18.70
CA VAL A 279 -31.62 -5.67 -17.91
C VAL A 279 -31.41 -4.24 -18.35
N SER A 280 -31.41 -3.28 -17.43
CA SER A 280 -31.24 -1.86 -17.75
C SER A 280 -30.15 -1.20 -16.90
N TRP A 281 -29.52 -0.16 -17.46
CA TRP A 281 -28.41 0.58 -16.84
C TRP A 281 -28.38 2.04 -17.35
N ASP A 282 -27.63 2.90 -16.66
CA ASP A 282 -27.35 4.26 -17.13
C ASP A 282 -25.97 4.30 -17.85
N PRO A 283 -25.94 4.51 -19.18
CA PRO A 283 -24.69 4.56 -19.94
C PRO A 283 -23.80 5.75 -19.55
N ASN A 284 -24.33 6.80 -18.92
CA ASN A 284 -23.54 7.96 -18.51
C ASN A 284 -22.70 7.71 -17.25
N LEU A 285 -22.99 6.63 -16.52
CA LEU A 285 -22.21 6.25 -15.35
C LEU A 285 -21.03 5.36 -15.71
N LEU A 286 -21.00 4.79 -16.92
CA LEU A 286 -19.93 3.90 -17.37
C LEU A 286 -18.59 4.66 -17.39
N PRO A 287 -17.53 4.08 -16.78
CA PRO A 287 -16.17 4.59 -16.92
C PRO A 287 -15.74 4.72 -18.39
N ALA A 288 -14.74 5.55 -18.65
CA ALA A 288 -14.11 5.61 -19.96
C ALA A 288 -13.57 4.21 -20.33
N GLY A 289 -13.95 3.68 -21.48
CA GLY A 289 -13.61 2.31 -21.85
C GLY A 289 -14.61 1.69 -22.79
N THR A 290 -14.55 0.36 -22.88
CA THR A 290 -15.49 -0.48 -23.61
C THR A 290 -16.25 -1.33 -22.61
N PHE A 291 -17.58 -1.35 -22.72
CA PHE A 291 -18.47 -2.21 -21.93
C PHE A 291 -19.40 -2.94 -22.88
N LEU A 292 -19.31 -4.27 -22.90
CA LEU A 292 -20.11 -5.13 -23.77
C LEU A 292 -20.94 -6.07 -22.91
N ILE A 293 -22.23 -6.24 -23.22
CA ILE A 293 -23.13 -7.16 -22.51
C ILE A 293 -23.74 -8.18 -23.47
N GLY A 294 -23.70 -9.46 -23.11
CA GLY A 294 -24.23 -10.51 -23.98
C GLY A 294 -23.93 -11.93 -23.48
N LEU A 295 -24.19 -12.91 -24.35
CA LEU A 295 -23.86 -14.32 -24.10
C LEU A 295 -22.48 -14.69 -24.62
N THR A 296 -22.06 -14.07 -25.71
CA THR A 296 -20.70 -14.17 -26.23
C THR A 296 -20.23 -12.78 -26.65
N VAL A 297 -18.93 -12.55 -26.55
CA VAL A 297 -18.32 -11.24 -26.83
C VAL A 297 -18.55 -10.78 -28.28
N GLU A 298 -18.66 -11.72 -29.25
CA GLU A 298 -18.82 -11.41 -30.68
C GLU A 298 -20.21 -10.86 -31.04
N THR A 299 -21.22 -11.15 -30.21
CA THR A 299 -22.61 -10.71 -30.40
C THR A 299 -23.08 -9.78 -29.30
N ALA A 300 -22.16 -9.38 -28.42
CA ALA A 300 -22.46 -8.54 -27.28
C ALA A 300 -22.87 -7.14 -27.74
N LEU A 301 -23.81 -6.57 -27.00
CA LEU A 301 -24.29 -5.21 -27.17
C LEU A 301 -23.32 -4.25 -26.50
N ASP A 302 -22.99 -3.14 -27.15
CA ASP A 302 -22.24 -2.05 -26.54
C ASP A 302 -23.14 -1.28 -25.55
N MET A 303 -22.78 -1.36 -24.27
CA MET A 303 -23.53 -0.75 -23.18
C MET A 303 -23.50 0.78 -23.24
N SER A 304 -22.54 1.40 -23.92
CA SER A 304 -22.49 2.87 -24.07
C SER A 304 -23.50 3.40 -25.10
N LEU A 305 -24.00 2.53 -25.99
CA LEU A 305 -24.90 2.88 -27.09
C LEU A 305 -26.36 2.47 -26.84
N ALA A 306 -26.64 1.87 -25.68
CA ALA A 306 -27.95 1.39 -25.28
C ALA A 306 -28.17 1.61 -23.78
N THR A 307 -29.42 1.51 -23.34
CA THR A 307 -29.82 1.63 -21.94
C THR A 307 -30.41 0.33 -21.39
N GLU A 308 -30.65 -0.65 -22.27
CA GLU A 308 -31.27 -1.92 -21.90
C GLU A 308 -30.86 -3.08 -22.83
N TYR A 309 -30.96 -4.30 -22.31
CA TYR A 309 -30.86 -5.56 -23.02
C TYR A 309 -32.09 -6.42 -22.70
N VAL A 310 -32.82 -6.84 -23.73
CA VAL A 310 -34.07 -7.60 -23.56
C VAL A 310 -33.86 -9.07 -23.97
N VAL A 311 -34.07 -9.97 -23.02
CA VAL A 311 -34.02 -11.42 -23.23
C VAL A 311 -35.44 -11.95 -23.42
N ALA A 312 -35.79 -12.29 -24.67
CA ALA A 312 -37.16 -12.72 -25.02
C ALA A 312 -37.52 -14.12 -24.48
N ALA A 313 -36.52 -14.98 -24.33
CA ALA A 313 -36.54 -16.28 -23.70
C ALA A 313 -35.08 -16.67 -23.46
N GLY A 314 -34.82 -17.59 -22.53
CA GLY A 314 -33.48 -17.94 -22.06
C GLY A 314 -32.42 -18.16 -23.16
N PRO A 315 -31.14 -18.13 -22.81
CA PRO A 315 -30.59 -18.46 -21.48
C PRO A 315 -30.77 -17.41 -20.39
N ASP A 316 -30.77 -17.87 -19.14
CA ASP A 316 -31.01 -17.10 -17.90
C ASP A 316 -29.74 -16.47 -17.31
N GLU A 317 -28.81 -16.07 -18.17
CA GLU A 317 -27.55 -15.47 -17.79
C GLU A 317 -27.01 -14.52 -18.85
N LEU A 318 -26.20 -13.56 -18.42
CA LEU A 318 -25.41 -12.69 -19.29
C LEU A 318 -24.05 -12.44 -18.64
N THR A 319 -23.09 -12.11 -19.49
CA THR A 319 -21.79 -11.62 -19.07
C THR A 319 -21.60 -10.20 -19.57
N ILE A 320 -21.03 -9.36 -18.71
CA ILE A 320 -20.50 -8.05 -19.06
C ILE A 320 -18.99 -8.20 -19.22
N TRP A 321 -18.46 -7.84 -20.37
CA TRP A 321 -17.02 -7.70 -20.59
C TRP A 321 -16.67 -6.22 -20.57
N SER A 322 -15.62 -5.87 -19.82
CA SER A 322 -15.16 -4.49 -19.73
C SER A 322 -13.69 -4.37 -20.08
N THR A 323 -13.35 -3.25 -20.70
CA THR A 323 -11.97 -2.78 -20.83
C THR A 323 -11.95 -1.31 -20.46
N ILE A 324 -11.37 -0.95 -19.31
CA ILE A 324 -11.42 0.40 -18.75
C ILE A 324 -10.14 1.15 -19.08
N LEU A 325 -10.30 2.39 -19.54
CA LEU A 325 -9.21 3.34 -19.69
C LEU A 325 -9.03 4.12 -18.39
N SER A 326 -7.77 4.30 -18.00
CA SER A 326 -7.40 5.10 -16.84
C SER A 326 -7.03 6.51 -17.25
N SER A 327 -7.10 7.45 -16.30
CA SER A 327 -6.75 8.84 -16.55
C SER A 327 -5.70 9.35 -15.57
N HIS A 328 -4.76 10.16 -16.07
CA HIS A 328 -3.84 10.92 -15.23
C HIS A 328 -3.97 12.41 -15.52
N THR A 329 -4.06 13.22 -14.46
CA THR A 329 -4.13 14.68 -14.54
C THR A 329 -2.78 15.28 -14.22
N TYR A 330 -2.25 16.07 -15.14
CA TYR A 330 -1.03 16.84 -14.96
C TYR A 330 -1.37 18.25 -14.51
N TYR A 331 -0.69 18.72 -13.47
CA TYR A 331 -0.69 20.12 -13.07
C TYR A 331 0.66 20.72 -13.48
N LEU A 332 0.69 21.38 -14.63
CA LEU A 332 1.90 21.89 -15.26
C LEU A 332 2.09 23.36 -14.90
N HIS A 333 3.33 23.76 -14.64
CA HIS A 333 3.70 25.15 -14.40
C HIS A 333 4.27 25.76 -15.67
N ASP A 334 4.29 27.10 -15.75
CA ASP A 334 5.09 27.78 -16.75
C ASP A 334 6.58 27.55 -16.44
N SER A 335 7.41 27.36 -17.47
CA SER A 335 8.83 26.94 -17.40
C SER A 335 9.08 25.43 -17.50
N TRP A 336 10.33 25.06 -17.27
CA TRP A 336 10.87 23.72 -17.38
C TRP A 336 10.44 22.84 -16.22
N GLN A 337 10.01 21.63 -16.56
CA GLN A 337 9.72 20.58 -15.60
C GLN A 337 10.09 19.20 -16.13
N LEU A 338 10.35 18.28 -15.22
CA LEU A 338 10.70 16.91 -15.56
C LEU A 338 9.45 16.03 -15.49
N THR A 339 9.02 15.51 -16.64
CA THR A 339 7.75 14.78 -16.78
C THR A 339 7.95 13.40 -17.41
N SER A 340 6.96 12.55 -17.28
CA SER A 340 6.88 11.26 -17.99
C SER A 340 5.43 10.90 -18.27
N ARG A 341 5.20 9.73 -18.89
CA ARG A 341 3.88 9.25 -19.27
C ARG A 341 3.48 7.99 -18.48
N PRO A 342 2.67 8.13 -17.41
CA PRO A 342 2.04 7.01 -16.69
C PRO A 342 0.88 6.37 -17.44
N ILE A 343 0.37 7.03 -18.49
CA ILE A 343 -0.72 6.57 -19.35
C ILE A 343 -0.23 6.43 -20.80
N ALA A 344 -0.46 5.27 -21.38
CA ALA A 344 -0.28 5.00 -22.80
C ALA A 344 -1.55 5.43 -23.56
N THR A 345 -1.46 6.54 -24.27
CA THR A 345 -2.49 7.03 -25.18
C THR A 345 -2.21 6.58 -26.62
N GLY A 346 -3.25 6.57 -27.47
CA GLY A 346 -3.11 6.22 -28.89
C GLY A 346 -2.31 7.22 -29.75
N ASN A 347 -1.91 8.37 -29.20
CA ASN A 347 -1.09 9.37 -29.87
C ASN A 347 -0.04 9.92 -28.90
N ASP A 348 1.23 9.73 -29.24
CA ASP A 348 2.40 10.11 -28.43
C ASP A 348 3.02 11.45 -28.82
N SER A 349 2.36 12.22 -29.70
CA SER A 349 2.85 13.53 -30.14
C SER A 349 2.81 14.56 -29.02
N LEU A 350 3.91 15.29 -28.85
CA LEU A 350 4.03 16.42 -27.92
C LEU A 350 2.87 17.42 -28.06
N VAL A 351 2.50 17.78 -29.29
CA VAL A 351 1.46 18.78 -29.56
C VAL A 351 0.07 18.29 -29.15
N VAL A 352 -0.16 16.98 -29.16
CA VAL A 352 -1.43 16.39 -28.74
C VAL A 352 -1.46 16.17 -27.23
N LEU A 353 -0.34 15.71 -26.66
CA LEU A 353 -0.22 15.43 -25.24
C LEU A 353 -0.11 16.71 -24.40
N PHE A 354 0.60 17.73 -24.88
CA PHE A 354 0.87 18.97 -24.16
C PHE A 354 0.77 20.16 -25.13
N PRO A 355 -0.44 20.64 -25.44
CA PRO A 355 -0.67 21.66 -26.47
C PRO A 355 0.07 23.00 -26.21
N GLU A 356 0.25 23.35 -24.94
CA GLU A 356 0.93 24.58 -24.50
C GLU A 356 2.45 24.41 -24.31
N ALA A 357 3.01 23.24 -24.63
CA ALA A 357 4.45 23.00 -24.57
C ALA A 357 5.17 23.67 -25.75
N THR A 358 6.21 24.44 -25.43
CA THR A 358 7.10 25.03 -26.43
C THR A 358 8.06 23.99 -26.99
N SER A 359 8.57 23.10 -26.12
CA SER A 359 9.50 22.04 -26.53
C SER A 359 9.57 20.92 -25.49
N ALA A 360 10.06 19.76 -25.92
CA ALA A 360 10.43 18.67 -25.04
C ALA A 360 11.79 18.08 -25.42
N PHE A 361 12.55 17.65 -24.42
CA PHE A 361 13.88 17.07 -24.60
C PHE A 361 14.00 15.74 -23.89
N ARG A 362 14.54 14.74 -24.59
CA ARG A 362 15.00 13.47 -24.02
C ARG A 362 16.51 13.52 -23.80
N PHE A 363 17.01 12.65 -22.93
CA PHE A 363 18.44 12.47 -22.74
C PHE A 363 18.93 11.14 -23.32
N ASP A 364 19.93 11.20 -24.21
CA ASP A 364 20.61 10.03 -24.80
C ASP A 364 22.10 10.38 -24.96
N GLY A 365 22.81 10.47 -23.84
CA GLY A 365 24.19 10.99 -23.74
C GLY A 365 24.32 12.50 -23.93
N ASN A 366 23.37 13.13 -24.64
CA ASN A 366 23.15 14.56 -24.73
C ASN A 366 21.64 14.85 -24.81
N TYR A 367 21.27 16.13 -24.61
CA TYR A 367 19.89 16.56 -24.77
C TYR A 367 19.50 16.60 -26.25
N GLN A 368 18.41 15.92 -26.58
CA GLN A 368 17.84 15.90 -27.91
C GLN A 368 16.38 16.35 -27.84
N GLN A 369 16.04 17.36 -28.64
CA GLN A 369 14.65 17.79 -28.79
C GLN A 369 13.84 16.65 -29.41
N THR A 370 12.63 16.42 -28.90
CA THR A 370 11.72 15.39 -29.40
C THR A 370 10.30 15.94 -29.54
N GLY A 371 9.60 15.50 -30.58
CA GLY A 371 8.16 15.75 -30.76
C GLY A 371 7.30 14.53 -30.39
N LEU A 372 7.94 13.43 -29.98
CA LEU A 372 7.29 12.18 -29.58
C LEU A 372 7.75 11.81 -28.17
N LEU A 373 6.79 11.46 -27.33
CA LEU A 373 7.00 11.15 -25.93
C LEU A 373 6.59 9.69 -25.70
N ALA A 374 7.52 8.76 -25.81
CA ALA A 374 7.28 7.36 -25.46
C ALA A 374 7.08 7.18 -23.95
N THR A 375 6.25 6.20 -23.55
CA THR A 375 6.08 5.77 -22.16
C THR A 375 7.38 5.17 -21.59
N GLY A 376 7.47 5.10 -20.27
CA GLY A 376 8.65 4.59 -19.56
C GLY A 376 9.87 5.52 -19.52
N ARG A 377 9.91 6.59 -20.32
CA ARG A 377 11.02 7.55 -20.37
C ARG A 377 10.65 8.89 -19.71
N GLY A 378 11.67 9.58 -19.21
CA GLY A 378 11.56 10.94 -18.68
C GLY A 378 11.92 11.99 -19.73
N TYR A 379 11.31 13.17 -19.62
CA TYR A 379 11.51 14.29 -20.53
C TYR A 379 11.57 15.61 -19.78
N TRP A 380 12.43 16.50 -20.24
CA TRP A 380 12.34 17.92 -19.90
C TRP A 380 11.30 18.57 -20.79
N LEU A 381 10.22 19.03 -20.20
CA LEU A 381 9.12 19.73 -20.86
C LEU A 381 9.22 21.21 -20.55
N ASP A 382 9.24 22.05 -21.59
CA ASP A 382 9.22 23.50 -21.48
C ASP A 382 7.84 24.03 -21.83
N MET A 383 7.16 24.59 -20.85
CA MET A 383 5.79 25.10 -20.99
C MET A 383 5.80 26.61 -21.18
N ALA A 384 5.08 27.10 -22.20
CA ALA A 384 4.92 28.54 -22.41
C ALA A 384 4.03 29.18 -21.32
N VAL A 385 3.04 28.42 -20.85
CA VAL A 385 2.05 28.82 -19.84
C VAL A 385 1.72 27.60 -19.00
N ALA A 386 1.41 27.82 -17.72
CA ALA A 386 0.86 26.79 -16.85
C ALA A 386 -0.45 26.22 -17.43
N ASP A 387 -0.66 24.92 -17.29
CA ASP A 387 -1.83 24.22 -17.86
C ASP A 387 -2.22 23.02 -17.00
N THR A 388 -3.47 22.59 -17.13
CA THR A 388 -3.96 21.34 -16.55
C THR A 388 -4.44 20.43 -17.67
N VAL A 389 -3.73 19.32 -17.87
CA VAL A 389 -4.01 18.38 -18.95
C VAL A 389 -4.41 17.03 -18.37
N VAL A 390 -5.42 16.39 -18.95
CA VAL A 390 -5.83 15.03 -18.60
C VAL A 390 -5.51 14.11 -19.76
N HIS A 391 -4.77 13.04 -19.49
CA HIS A 391 -4.53 11.96 -20.45
C HIS A 391 -5.35 10.74 -20.05
N THR A 392 -6.10 10.17 -21.01
CA THR A 392 -6.89 8.94 -20.82
C THR A 392 -6.39 7.85 -21.76
N GLY A 393 -6.16 6.64 -21.25
CA GLY A 393 -5.58 5.53 -22.00
C GLY A 393 -5.24 4.33 -21.12
N ASP A 394 -4.37 3.46 -21.60
CA ASP A 394 -3.95 2.26 -20.86
C ASP A 394 -2.94 2.61 -19.77
N GLN A 395 -3.01 1.93 -18.63
CA GLN A 395 -2.06 2.11 -17.54
C GLN A 395 -0.66 1.60 -17.95
N VAL A 396 0.38 2.41 -17.73
CA VAL A 396 1.77 1.95 -17.85
C VAL A 396 2.15 1.24 -16.56
N ARG A 397 1.89 -0.07 -16.50
CA ARG A 397 2.14 -0.91 -15.31
C ARG A 397 3.52 -1.55 -15.30
N ARG A 398 4.14 -1.70 -16.48
CA ARG A 398 5.48 -2.27 -16.63
C ARG A 398 6.36 -1.42 -17.53
N ILE A 399 7.56 -1.09 -17.04
CA ILE A 399 8.59 -0.36 -17.76
C ILE A 399 9.88 -1.18 -17.70
N GLU A 400 10.41 -1.55 -18.86
CA GLU A 400 11.67 -2.30 -18.96
C GLU A 400 12.63 -1.53 -19.88
N LEU A 401 13.77 -1.13 -19.34
CA LEU A 401 14.72 -0.26 -20.04
C LEU A 401 16.14 -0.77 -19.89
N SER A 402 16.82 -0.98 -21.01
CA SER A 402 18.28 -1.14 -21.03
C SER A 402 18.95 0.23 -21.07
N LEU A 403 19.71 0.55 -20.01
CA LEU A 403 20.34 1.84 -19.79
C LEU A 403 21.87 1.72 -19.83
N PRO A 404 22.58 2.75 -20.36
CA PRO A 404 24.04 2.82 -20.30
C PRO A 404 24.52 3.14 -18.88
N ALA A 405 25.83 3.03 -18.65
CA ALA A 405 26.46 3.57 -17.45
C ALA A 405 26.35 5.10 -17.42
N GLY A 406 26.21 5.67 -16.23
CA GLY A 406 25.97 7.08 -15.97
C GLY A 406 24.48 7.44 -15.99
N TRP A 407 24.21 8.72 -16.21
CA TRP A 407 22.88 9.30 -16.11
C TRP A 407 21.95 8.94 -17.27
N SER A 408 20.72 8.58 -16.95
CA SER A 408 19.61 8.40 -17.89
C SER A 408 18.32 9.03 -17.35
N LEU A 409 17.41 9.42 -18.26
CA LEU A 409 16.07 9.88 -17.89
C LEU A 409 15.04 8.76 -18.04
N ILE A 410 14.35 8.46 -16.95
CA ILE A 410 13.30 7.43 -16.86
C ILE A 410 11.97 8.06 -16.45
N GLY A 411 10.88 7.37 -16.77
CA GLY A 411 9.54 7.74 -16.35
C GLY A 411 9.03 6.91 -15.18
N ALA A 412 7.94 7.37 -14.58
CA ALA A 412 7.21 6.64 -13.55
C ALA A 412 6.09 5.80 -14.15
N PRO A 413 5.69 4.70 -13.50
CA PRO A 413 4.54 3.91 -13.90
C PRO A 413 3.22 4.60 -13.51
N TYR A 414 2.09 3.91 -13.68
CA TYR A 414 0.75 4.48 -13.51
C TYR A 414 0.45 5.00 -12.10
N ASP A 415 0.91 4.28 -11.06
CA ASP A 415 0.82 4.70 -9.66
C ASP A 415 2.21 4.83 -9.03
N THR A 416 2.27 5.32 -7.80
CA THR A 416 3.50 5.47 -7.02
C THR A 416 4.25 4.15 -6.93
N PHE A 417 5.55 4.18 -7.21
CA PHE A 417 6.40 3.00 -7.19
C PHE A 417 7.70 3.28 -6.41
N PRO A 418 8.02 2.50 -5.36
CA PRO A 418 9.25 2.71 -4.59
C PRO A 418 10.50 2.50 -5.45
N VAL A 419 11.48 3.40 -5.32
CA VAL A 419 12.76 3.28 -6.04
C VAL A 419 13.53 2.02 -5.63
N ALA A 420 13.39 1.60 -4.37
CA ALA A 420 13.99 0.37 -3.85
C ALA A 420 13.53 -0.88 -4.61
N ASP A 421 12.26 -0.92 -5.05
CA ASP A 421 11.66 -2.07 -5.71
C ASP A 421 11.97 -2.16 -7.21
N ILE A 422 12.79 -1.23 -7.74
CA ILE A 422 13.22 -1.31 -9.14
C ILE A 422 14.12 -2.53 -9.30
N ALA A 423 13.63 -3.53 -10.04
CA ALA A 423 14.38 -4.72 -10.34
C ALA A 423 15.55 -4.39 -11.28
N GLN A 424 16.73 -4.91 -10.96
CA GLN A 424 17.99 -4.54 -11.60
C GLN A 424 18.72 -5.76 -12.15
N THR A 425 19.17 -5.68 -13.40
CA THR A 425 20.00 -6.72 -14.03
C THR A 425 21.23 -6.10 -14.69
N PRO A 426 22.45 -6.30 -14.15
CA PRO A 426 22.78 -6.98 -12.89
C PRO A 426 22.20 -6.28 -11.64
N PRO A 427 22.08 -6.96 -10.48
CA PRO A 427 21.66 -6.32 -9.23
C PRO A 427 22.64 -5.23 -8.77
N GLY A 428 22.13 -4.20 -8.08
CA GLY A 428 22.95 -3.15 -7.46
C GLY A 428 23.64 -2.18 -8.44
N VAL A 429 23.07 -2.00 -9.64
CA VAL A 429 23.62 -1.10 -10.67
C VAL A 429 23.10 0.33 -10.56
N ILE A 430 21.96 0.57 -9.93
CA ILE A 430 21.46 1.91 -9.64
C ILE A 430 22.26 2.48 -8.46
N GLN A 431 22.87 3.66 -8.66
CA GLN A 431 23.57 4.38 -7.60
C GLN A 431 22.66 5.39 -6.89
N SER A 432 21.82 6.08 -7.67
CA SER A 432 20.91 7.09 -7.14
C SER A 432 19.79 7.39 -8.14
N VAL A 433 18.66 7.83 -7.61
CA VAL A 433 17.53 8.32 -8.40
C VAL A 433 17.18 9.71 -7.90
N TYR A 434 17.05 10.67 -8.82
CA TYR A 434 16.72 12.06 -8.52
C TYR A 434 15.46 12.49 -9.25
N GLY A 435 14.51 13.06 -8.50
CA GLY A 435 13.40 13.81 -9.07
C GLY A 435 13.75 15.30 -9.20
N PHE A 436 12.87 16.04 -9.86
CA PHE A 436 13.01 17.49 -10.01
C PHE A 436 11.66 18.19 -9.84
N THR A 437 11.63 19.18 -8.95
CA THR A 437 10.50 20.12 -8.82
C THR A 437 10.99 21.54 -9.14
N VAL A 438 11.50 22.25 -8.14
CA VAL A 438 12.24 23.51 -8.29
C VAL A 438 13.75 23.32 -8.14
N ALA A 439 14.14 22.18 -7.56
CA ALA A 439 15.51 21.72 -7.40
C ALA A 439 15.52 20.19 -7.46
N TYR A 440 16.71 19.63 -7.65
CA TYR A 440 16.90 18.19 -7.55
C TYR A 440 16.74 17.71 -6.11
N TYR A 441 16.11 16.55 -5.95
CA TYR A 441 15.99 15.84 -4.69
C TYR A 441 16.22 14.35 -4.92
N LEU A 442 16.80 13.67 -3.92
CA LEU A 442 16.91 12.22 -3.95
C LEU A 442 15.51 11.63 -3.81
N ALA A 443 15.08 10.85 -4.80
CA ALA A 443 13.74 10.27 -4.85
C ALA A 443 13.72 8.94 -4.12
N ALA A 444 12.80 8.79 -3.17
CA ALA A 444 12.43 7.49 -2.58
C ALA A 444 11.36 6.79 -3.44
N ASP A 445 10.51 7.58 -4.12
CA ASP A 445 9.38 7.09 -4.90
C ASP A 445 9.37 7.69 -6.31
N LEU A 446 8.95 6.87 -7.27
CA LEU A 446 8.59 7.29 -8.62
C LEU A 446 7.12 7.69 -8.63
N LEU A 447 6.86 9.00 -8.61
CA LEU A 447 5.51 9.54 -8.67
C LEU A 447 5.00 9.63 -10.12
N PRO A 448 3.76 9.19 -10.41
CA PRO A 448 3.17 9.24 -11.74
C PRO A 448 3.22 10.62 -12.38
N GLY A 449 3.51 10.67 -13.68
CA GLY A 449 3.57 11.92 -14.45
C GLY A 449 4.88 12.69 -14.31
N GLN A 450 5.74 12.32 -13.35
CA GLN A 450 7.06 12.91 -13.15
C GLN A 450 8.15 12.11 -13.88
N GLY A 451 9.18 12.79 -14.36
CA GLY A 451 10.39 12.15 -14.85
C GLY A 451 11.46 12.10 -13.77
N PHE A 452 12.40 11.16 -13.90
CA PHE A 452 13.46 10.93 -12.93
C PHE A 452 14.79 10.73 -13.63
N TRP A 453 15.86 11.23 -13.01
CA TRP A 453 17.22 10.88 -13.34
C TRP A 453 17.62 9.63 -12.60
N VAL A 454 18.19 8.65 -13.30
CA VAL A 454 18.81 7.48 -12.71
C VAL A 454 20.30 7.45 -13.07
N ASP A 455 21.15 7.29 -12.06
CA ASP A 455 22.60 7.10 -12.26
C ASP A 455 22.93 5.61 -12.16
N MET A 456 23.48 5.06 -13.24
CA MET A 456 23.82 3.65 -13.35
C MET A 456 25.34 3.46 -13.22
N GLN A 457 25.79 2.62 -12.29
CA GLN A 457 27.21 2.29 -12.12
C GLN A 457 27.82 1.66 -13.37
N GLN A 458 27.03 0.85 -14.06
CA GLN A 458 27.38 0.18 -15.30
C GLN A 458 26.13 0.02 -16.14
N ALA A 459 26.30 -0.31 -17.43
CA ALA A 459 25.15 -0.63 -18.27
C ALA A 459 24.38 -1.83 -17.71
N GLY A 460 23.05 -1.76 -17.74
CA GLY A 460 22.16 -2.75 -17.19
C GLY A 460 20.73 -2.56 -17.63
N THR A 461 19.85 -3.46 -17.24
CA THR A 461 18.40 -3.33 -17.45
C THR A 461 17.73 -3.06 -16.11
N ILE A 462 16.83 -2.08 -16.11
CA ILE A 462 15.92 -1.83 -15.00
C ILE A 462 14.52 -2.26 -15.41
N THR A 463 13.79 -2.84 -14.46
CA THR A 463 12.40 -3.25 -14.63
C THR A 463 11.58 -2.69 -13.48
N ILE A 464 10.60 -1.86 -13.82
CA ILE A 464 9.54 -1.40 -12.92
C ILE A 464 8.31 -2.23 -13.30
N ASP A 465 7.79 -3.02 -12.37
CA ASP A 465 6.65 -3.90 -12.62
C ASP A 465 5.67 -3.81 -11.45
N MET A 466 4.59 -3.06 -11.66
CA MET A 466 3.53 -2.85 -10.67
C MET A 466 2.72 -4.12 -10.40
N ASP A 467 2.72 -5.07 -11.33
CA ASP A 467 2.03 -6.33 -11.13
C ASP A 467 2.91 -7.25 -10.29
N ALA A 468 4.22 -7.26 -10.49
CA ALA A 468 5.15 -7.99 -9.61
C ALA A 468 5.11 -7.50 -8.15
N LEU A 469 4.84 -6.20 -7.93
CA LEU A 469 4.65 -5.64 -6.59
C LEU A 469 3.38 -6.20 -5.90
N LYS A 470 2.33 -6.46 -6.67
CA LYS A 470 1.05 -7.02 -6.18
C LYS A 470 1.03 -8.54 -6.15
N SER A 471 1.68 -9.14 -7.13
CA SER A 471 1.81 -10.57 -7.36
C SER A 471 3.17 -11.05 -6.89
N ALA A 472 3.70 -10.49 -5.80
CA ALA A 472 4.72 -11.16 -5.02
C ALA A 472 4.00 -12.07 -4.02
N PRO A 473 3.64 -13.33 -4.37
CA PRO A 473 3.62 -14.35 -3.35
C PRO A 473 5.06 -14.42 -2.82
N GLY A 474 5.22 -14.45 -1.50
CA GLY A 474 6.50 -14.71 -0.87
C GLY A 474 7.26 -15.78 -1.64
N ALA A 475 8.51 -15.52 -1.97
CA ALA A 475 9.36 -16.42 -2.74
C ALA A 475 9.36 -17.81 -2.08
N GLY A 476 8.45 -18.66 -2.55
CA GLY A 476 8.30 -20.03 -2.15
C GLY A 476 9.50 -20.78 -2.67
N VAL A 477 10.56 -20.85 -1.86
CA VAL A 477 11.42 -22.02 -1.89
C VAL A 477 10.51 -23.17 -1.48
N VAL A 478 10.16 -23.98 -2.46
CA VAL A 478 9.48 -25.26 -2.29
C VAL A 478 10.17 -25.98 -1.15
N ALA A 479 9.49 -26.08 0.00
CA ALA A 479 9.95 -26.93 1.08
C ALA A 479 9.94 -28.35 0.52
N ALA A 480 11.10 -28.83 0.09
CA ALA A 480 11.36 -30.24 -0.03
C ALA A 480 10.87 -30.87 1.28
N ALA A 481 9.99 -31.86 1.15
CA ALA A 481 9.41 -32.57 2.27
C ALA A 481 10.49 -32.83 3.33
N ALA A 482 10.34 -32.17 4.48
CA ALA A 482 11.23 -32.41 5.61
C ALA A 482 11.01 -33.86 6.04
N SER A 483 12.05 -34.65 5.84
CA SER A 483 12.21 -35.99 6.38
C SER A 483 11.98 -35.98 7.89
N ALA A 484 11.29 -37.02 8.34
CA ALA A 484 11.10 -37.56 9.68
C ALA A 484 12.02 -37.11 10.83
N ALA A 485 11.44 -37.30 12.03
CA ALA A 485 11.92 -37.06 13.40
C ALA A 485 11.56 -35.65 13.87
N TRP A 486 10.71 -35.45 14.88
CA TRP A 486 10.66 -36.12 16.18
C TRP A 486 9.24 -36.00 16.79
N GLU A 487 8.46 -37.09 16.79
CA GLU A 487 7.31 -37.21 17.70
C GLU A 487 7.83 -37.56 19.11
N LEU A 488 7.46 -36.78 20.13
CA LEU A 488 7.53 -37.21 21.51
C LEU A 488 6.19 -37.88 21.87
N PRO A 489 6.13 -39.22 22.04
CA PRO A 489 4.91 -39.86 22.51
C PRO A 489 4.70 -39.55 24.00
N LEU A 490 3.66 -38.79 24.32
CA LEU A 490 3.16 -38.68 25.69
C LEU A 490 2.35 -39.95 26.01
N SER A 491 2.97 -40.94 26.64
CA SER A 491 2.26 -42.12 27.16
C SER A 491 1.62 -41.78 28.52
N ILE A 492 0.31 -41.61 28.56
CA ILE A 492 -0.46 -41.63 29.81
C ILE A 492 -0.87 -43.08 30.08
N ALA A 493 -0.29 -43.69 31.11
CA ALA A 493 -0.74 -44.97 31.64
C ALA A 493 -1.91 -44.74 32.62
N PRO A 494 -3.05 -45.46 32.51
CA PRO A 494 -4.14 -45.31 33.45
C PRO A 494 -3.84 -46.07 34.75
N ALA A 495 -3.74 -45.36 35.87
CA ALA A 495 -3.79 -45.95 37.19
C ALA A 495 -5.19 -45.72 37.80
N GLY A 496 -5.99 -46.79 37.85
CA GLY A 496 -7.21 -46.84 38.65
C GLY A 496 -8.46 -46.28 37.98
N ALA A 497 -9.53 -47.07 38.01
CA ALA A 497 -10.81 -46.77 37.40
C ALA A 497 -11.55 -45.64 38.13
N ASP A 498 -11.98 -44.62 37.39
CA ASP A 498 -13.12 -43.79 37.76
C ASP A 498 -13.93 -43.47 36.47
N PRO A 499 -15.17 -43.96 36.30
CA PRO A 499 -15.92 -43.82 35.04
C PRO A 499 -16.60 -42.46 34.85
N GLY A 500 -16.04 -41.38 35.41
CA GLY A 500 -16.69 -40.05 35.45
C GLY A 500 -15.85 -38.83 35.07
N ALA A 501 -14.61 -38.99 34.59
CA ALA A 501 -13.77 -37.84 34.25
C ALA A 501 -14.04 -37.32 32.82
N ILE A 502 -14.65 -36.13 32.73
CA ILE A 502 -14.67 -35.32 31.48
C ILE A 502 -13.48 -34.37 31.54
N LEU A 503 -12.63 -34.38 30.51
CA LEU A 503 -11.57 -33.40 30.33
C LEU A 503 -12.18 -32.11 29.77
N GLN A 504 -12.38 -31.09 30.60
CA GLN A 504 -12.74 -29.74 30.14
C GLN A 504 -11.47 -28.94 29.86
N LEU A 505 -11.28 -28.53 28.61
CA LEU A 505 -10.35 -27.47 28.23
C LEU A 505 -11.14 -26.16 28.18
N SER A 506 -10.96 -25.28 29.17
CA SER A 506 -11.42 -23.89 29.09
C SER A 506 -10.27 -22.98 28.67
N CYS A 507 -10.51 -22.13 27.67
CA CYS A 507 -9.73 -20.92 27.48
C CYS A 507 -10.24 -19.88 28.49
N GLY A 508 -9.36 -19.41 29.37
CA GLY A 508 -9.69 -18.37 30.35
C GLY A 508 -9.58 -16.99 29.72
N ALA A 509 -10.72 -16.33 29.54
CA ALA A 509 -10.79 -14.87 29.54
C ALA A 509 -11.21 -14.43 30.95
N ALA A 510 -10.38 -13.58 31.58
CA ALA A 510 -10.58 -12.92 32.87
C ALA A 510 -9.82 -11.59 32.76
N ASP A 511 -10.32 -10.39 33.06
CA ASP A 511 -11.48 -9.87 33.81
C ASP A 511 -11.79 -8.44 33.26
N GLY A 512 -12.93 -7.77 33.45
CA GLY A 512 -14.15 -8.04 34.20
C GLY A 512 -14.97 -6.75 34.37
N ALA A 513 -16.30 -6.88 34.34
CA ALA A 513 -17.24 -6.01 35.06
C ALA A 513 -18.57 -6.75 35.19
N ALA A 514 -18.92 -7.07 36.44
CA ALA A 514 -20.17 -7.70 36.83
C ALA A 514 -21.37 -6.78 36.62
N LEU A 515 -22.54 -7.41 36.38
CA LEU A 515 -23.96 -7.04 36.61
C LEU A 515 -24.73 -7.74 35.47
N GLY A 516 -25.44 -8.86 35.63
CA GLY A 516 -26.27 -9.30 36.73
C GLY A 516 -27.73 -9.38 36.25
N LEU A 517 -28.06 -10.36 35.40
CA LEU A 517 -29.27 -11.23 35.41
C LEU A 517 -29.28 -12.15 34.18
#